data_AF-A0A5Q4G5C5-F1
#
_entry.id   AF-A0A5Q4G5C5-F1
#
_cell.length_a   1.000
_cell.length_b   1.000
_cell.length_c   1.000
_cell.angle_alpha   90.00
_cell.angle_beta   90.00
_cell.angle_gamma   90.00
#
_symmetry.space_group_name_H-M   'P 1'
#
loop_
_entity.id
_entity.type
_entity.pdbx_description
1 polymer ?
#
loop_
_entity_poly.entity_id
_entity_poly.type
_entity_poly.pdbx_seq_one_letter_code
_entity_poly.pdbx_strand_id
1 'polypeptide(L)'
;MFRRSRVVCALIFAWLLSGLPLVQAGIDLGGGSIALGGGSLDMGCTQLSVGAAGSLLAEQGSIVNLGGLSSAGVVQAGLARFELSGQWNNQGSFLPGQSSVLVTDACNAATLISGNNSFWNLSIVDIAGPVSFSAGSLQRVANALVLRGRDANSLLSIRSSVPGQAAFLELETSGSQDIFHVSVRDNHAPAEGQALAVGDPADFQSVDAGGNSRWFRDSLPRPIPVNSLTPLATGMLLVLVFMLGLWRRPFPDLAAAQSYRRNKP
;
A
#
# COMPACT_ATOMS: atom_id res chain seq x y z
N MET A 1 51.81 42.11 7.85
CA MET A 1 51.09 41.63 6.64
C MET A 1 51.25 40.10 6.48
N PHE A 2 50.84 39.26 7.45
CA PHE A 2 50.87 37.78 7.30
C PHE A 2 49.94 37.15 8.36
N ARG A 3 48.62 37.13 8.13
CA ARG A 3 47.69 36.41 9.03
C ARG A 3 46.45 35.81 8.36
N ARG A 4 46.37 35.82 7.02
CA ARG A 4 45.20 35.32 6.27
C ARG A 4 45.38 33.95 5.58
N SER A 5 46.59 33.38 5.58
CA SER A 5 46.89 32.19 4.75
C SER A 5 46.57 30.84 5.43
N ARG A 6 46.52 30.76 6.77
CA ARG A 6 46.29 29.48 7.47
C ARG A 6 44.83 29.04 7.56
N VAL A 7 43.87 29.97 7.50
CA VAL A 7 42.44 29.66 7.61
C VAL A 7 41.85 29.15 6.29
N VAL A 8 42.38 29.60 5.16
CA VAL A 8 41.89 29.21 3.83
C VAL A 8 42.26 27.77 3.47
N CYS A 9 43.44 27.28 3.88
CA CYS A 9 43.82 25.88 3.66
C CYS A 9 43.00 24.89 4.51
N ALA A 10 42.60 25.26 5.73
CA ALA A 10 41.82 24.40 6.60
C ALA A 10 40.37 24.20 6.10
N LEU A 11 39.77 25.23 5.49
CA LEU A 11 38.41 25.17 4.93
C LEU A 11 38.34 24.38 3.61
N ILE A 12 39.40 24.41 2.80
CA ILE A 12 39.47 23.63 1.56
C ILE A 12 39.66 22.14 1.86
N PHE A 13 40.40 21.78 2.91
CA PHE A 13 40.59 20.39 3.31
C PHE A 13 39.33 19.75 3.93
N ALA A 14 38.50 20.53 4.64
CA ALA A 14 37.25 20.06 5.22
C ALA A 14 36.15 19.78 4.15
N TRP A 15 36.16 20.50 3.03
CA TRP A 15 35.24 20.28 1.90
C TRP A 15 35.64 19.10 1.00
N LEU A 16 36.90 18.66 1.04
CA LEU A 16 37.38 17.51 0.28
C LEU A 16 37.12 16.17 0.98
N LEU A 17 36.78 16.16 2.27
CA LEU A 17 36.45 14.94 3.03
C LEU A 17 34.95 14.62 3.10
N SER A 18 34.06 15.53 2.73
CA SER A 18 32.60 15.34 2.85
C SER A 18 31.96 14.51 1.73
N GLY A 19 32.76 13.94 0.83
CA GLY A 19 32.27 13.17 -0.32
C GLY A 19 32.88 11.77 -0.46
N LEU A 20 33.65 11.29 0.53
CA LEU A 20 34.11 9.90 0.48
C LEU A 20 32.89 8.99 0.66
N PRO A 21 32.54 8.13 -0.32
CA PRO A 21 31.54 7.12 -0.09
C PRO A 21 32.07 6.25 1.06
N LEU A 22 31.27 6.10 2.12
CA LEU A 22 31.53 5.03 3.08
C LEU A 22 31.43 3.73 2.28
N VAL A 23 32.57 3.13 1.96
CA VAL A 23 32.63 1.78 1.39
C VAL A 23 32.18 0.86 2.52
N GLN A 24 30.89 0.60 2.55
CA GLN A 24 30.34 -0.46 3.38
C GLN A 24 30.94 -1.76 2.86
N ALA A 25 31.52 -2.57 3.76
CA ALA A 25 31.92 -3.94 3.41
C ALA A 25 30.70 -4.64 2.79
N GLY A 26 30.92 -5.47 1.78
CA GLY A 26 29.86 -6.10 1.01
C GLY A 26 30.41 -6.95 -0.12
N ILE A 27 29.51 -7.58 -0.87
CA ILE A 27 29.84 -8.34 -2.08
C ILE A 27 29.58 -7.43 -3.28
N ASP A 28 30.58 -7.27 -4.15
CA ASP A 28 30.44 -6.51 -5.40
C ASP A 28 30.69 -7.39 -6.61
N LEU A 29 29.69 -7.49 -7.48
CA LEU A 29 29.74 -8.17 -8.76
C LEU A 29 29.96 -7.12 -9.86
N GLY A 30 31.11 -6.45 -9.87
CA GLY A 30 31.40 -5.37 -10.84
C GLY A 30 31.25 -5.78 -12.31
N GLY A 31 31.55 -7.05 -12.61
CA GLY A 31 31.26 -7.71 -13.90
C GLY A 31 31.24 -9.24 -13.83
N GLY A 32 31.36 -9.81 -12.62
CA GLY A 32 31.33 -11.25 -12.40
C GLY A 32 29.91 -11.76 -12.17
N SER A 33 29.78 -13.06 -11.96
CA SER A 33 28.51 -13.68 -11.60
C SER A 33 28.61 -14.53 -10.35
N ILE A 34 27.52 -14.57 -9.60
CA ILE A 34 27.27 -15.57 -8.55
C ILE A 34 26.02 -16.35 -8.95
N ALA A 35 26.09 -17.67 -8.86
CA ALA A 35 24.94 -18.55 -8.93
C ALA A 35 24.79 -19.27 -7.59
N LEU A 36 23.63 -19.14 -6.96
CA LEU A 36 23.40 -19.75 -5.64
C LEU A 36 23.00 -21.22 -5.75
N GLY A 37 22.37 -21.67 -6.85
CA GLY A 37 22.00 -23.08 -7.05
C GLY A 37 21.03 -23.68 -6.00
N GLY A 38 20.48 -22.86 -5.10
CA GLY A 38 19.75 -23.30 -3.91
C GLY A 38 20.46 -23.06 -2.56
N GLY A 39 21.72 -22.60 -2.59
CA GLY A 39 22.49 -22.25 -1.40
C GLY A 39 21.98 -20.99 -0.67
N SER A 40 22.52 -20.74 0.52
CA SER A 40 22.22 -19.55 1.31
C SER A 40 23.40 -18.60 1.36
N LEU A 41 23.12 -17.31 1.22
CA LEU A 41 24.05 -16.21 1.39
C LEU A 41 23.55 -15.33 2.54
N ASP A 42 24.25 -15.37 3.66
CA ASP A 42 24.02 -14.43 4.76
C ASP A 42 24.92 -13.21 4.56
N MET A 43 24.30 -12.05 4.43
CA MET A 43 25.01 -10.80 4.20
C MET A 43 25.41 -10.11 5.50
N GLY A 44 24.96 -10.58 6.68
CA GLY A 44 25.35 -9.98 7.95
C GLY A 44 25.12 -8.47 8.01
N CYS A 45 24.02 -7.99 7.44
CA CYS A 45 23.68 -6.57 7.30
C CYS A 45 24.62 -5.74 6.42
N THR A 46 25.28 -6.39 5.45
CA THR A 46 26.11 -5.73 4.44
C THR A 46 25.41 -5.57 3.09
N GLN A 47 26.05 -4.82 2.19
CA GLN A 47 25.52 -4.51 0.86
C GLN A 47 25.87 -5.61 -0.14
N LEU A 48 24.91 -5.95 -1.00
CA LEU A 48 25.14 -6.67 -2.25
C LEU A 48 25.05 -5.68 -3.41
N SER A 49 26.14 -5.56 -4.16
CA SER A 49 26.24 -4.73 -5.37
C SER A 49 26.35 -5.63 -6.60
N VAL A 50 25.53 -5.35 -7.61
CA VAL A 50 25.61 -5.98 -8.93
C VAL A 50 25.92 -4.88 -9.93
N GLY A 51 27.18 -4.80 -10.37
CA GLY A 51 27.63 -3.84 -11.36
C GLY A 51 26.95 -4.04 -12.72
N ALA A 52 27.09 -3.08 -13.63
CA ALA A 52 26.37 -3.08 -14.91
C ALA A 52 26.62 -4.33 -15.78
N ALA A 53 27.80 -4.95 -15.67
CA ALA A 53 28.14 -6.20 -16.34
C ALA A 53 27.98 -7.44 -15.43
N GLY A 54 27.56 -7.24 -14.18
CA GLY A 54 27.41 -8.29 -13.18
C GLY A 54 26.09 -9.04 -13.30
N SER A 55 26.09 -10.27 -12.79
CA SER A 55 24.88 -11.11 -12.77
C SER A 55 24.73 -11.88 -11.46
N LEU A 56 23.58 -11.75 -10.81
CA LEU A 56 23.19 -12.61 -9.69
C LEU A 56 22.12 -13.61 -10.17
N LEU A 57 22.46 -14.89 -10.13
CA LEU A 57 21.55 -16.00 -10.40
C LEU A 57 21.14 -16.62 -9.06
N ALA A 58 20.07 -16.10 -8.47
CA ALA A 58 19.63 -16.55 -7.15
C ALA A 58 18.95 -17.93 -7.21
N GLU A 59 18.32 -18.26 -8.34
CA GLU A 59 17.68 -19.57 -8.58
C GLU A 59 16.73 -19.97 -7.44
N GLN A 60 17.07 -20.96 -6.62
CA GLN A 60 16.27 -21.39 -5.46
C GLN A 60 16.90 -20.97 -4.11
N GLY A 61 17.91 -20.12 -4.16
CA GLY A 61 18.72 -19.74 -3.01
C GLY A 61 18.01 -18.80 -2.04
N SER A 62 18.67 -18.53 -0.92
CA SER A 62 18.18 -17.61 0.11
C SER A 62 19.24 -16.57 0.44
N ILE A 63 18.91 -15.30 0.29
CA ILE A 63 19.76 -14.17 0.68
C ILE A 63 19.14 -13.55 1.93
N VAL A 64 19.86 -13.60 3.05
CA VAL A 64 19.35 -13.19 4.36
C VAL A 64 20.20 -12.09 4.97
N ASN A 65 19.61 -11.36 5.93
CA ASN A 65 20.22 -10.20 6.58
C ASN A 65 20.82 -9.22 5.56
N LEU A 66 20.12 -8.98 4.44
CA LEU A 66 20.60 -8.12 3.38
C LEU A 66 20.46 -6.65 3.82
N GLY A 67 21.59 -6.02 4.13
CA GLY A 67 21.64 -4.59 4.50
C GLY A 67 21.28 -3.66 3.33
N GLY A 68 21.46 -4.14 2.11
CA GLY A 68 20.88 -3.51 0.93
C GLY A 68 21.32 -4.17 -0.37
N LEU A 69 20.52 -3.97 -1.42
CA LEU A 69 20.81 -4.35 -2.80
C LEU A 69 20.99 -3.10 -3.65
N SER A 70 22.06 -3.06 -4.44
CA SER A 70 22.22 -2.06 -5.52
C SER A 70 22.55 -2.80 -6.79
N SER A 71 21.63 -2.81 -7.75
CA SER A 71 21.81 -3.49 -9.03
C SER A 71 21.80 -2.49 -10.17
N ALA A 72 22.91 -2.40 -10.89
CA ALA A 72 22.98 -1.85 -12.24
C ALA A 72 23.01 -2.97 -13.31
N GLY A 73 23.28 -4.21 -12.90
CA GLY A 73 23.33 -5.40 -13.77
C GLY A 73 22.03 -6.21 -13.75
N VAL A 74 22.17 -7.53 -13.89
CA VAL A 74 21.03 -8.46 -13.93
C VAL A 74 20.90 -9.25 -12.64
N VAL A 75 19.70 -9.25 -12.05
CA VAL A 75 19.35 -10.12 -10.93
C VAL A 75 18.23 -11.05 -11.38
N GLN A 76 18.54 -12.35 -11.49
CA GLN A 76 17.56 -13.40 -11.79
C GLN A 76 17.15 -14.09 -10.50
N ALA A 77 15.98 -13.74 -10.00
CA ALA A 77 15.52 -14.19 -8.70
C ALA A 77 15.00 -15.64 -8.72
N GLY A 78 14.46 -16.14 -9.83
CA GLY A 78 13.97 -17.52 -9.91
C GLY A 78 12.87 -17.80 -8.86
N LEU A 79 13.12 -18.75 -7.96
CA LEU A 79 12.29 -19.09 -6.79
C LEU A 79 12.93 -18.60 -5.47
N ALA A 80 13.94 -17.73 -5.54
CA ALA A 80 14.73 -17.35 -4.39
C ALA A 80 13.93 -16.57 -3.33
N ARG A 81 14.49 -16.54 -2.12
CA ARG A 81 14.01 -15.70 -1.02
C ARG A 81 15.03 -14.61 -0.73
N PHE A 82 14.54 -13.38 -0.59
CA PHE A 82 15.33 -12.23 -0.17
C PHE A 82 14.75 -11.72 1.15
N GLU A 83 15.58 -11.65 2.19
CA GLU A 83 15.26 -10.92 3.42
C GLU A 83 16.09 -9.63 3.45
N LEU A 84 15.41 -8.53 3.18
CA LEU A 84 15.95 -7.18 3.08
C LEU A 84 15.68 -6.40 4.36
N SER A 85 16.69 -5.70 4.85
CA SER A 85 16.52 -4.79 6.00
C SER A 85 17.15 -3.42 5.78
N GLY A 86 17.28 -3.01 4.52
CA GLY A 86 17.75 -1.67 4.16
C GLY A 86 17.37 -1.30 2.74
N GLN A 87 18.33 -0.81 1.95
CA GLN A 87 18.04 -0.18 0.66
C GLN A 87 17.84 -1.20 -0.46
N TRP A 88 16.86 -0.99 -1.34
CA TRP A 88 16.74 -1.72 -2.60
C TRP A 88 16.83 -0.74 -3.75
N ASN A 89 17.95 -0.74 -4.46
CA ASN A 89 18.17 0.16 -5.59
C ASN A 89 18.31 -0.63 -6.88
N ASN A 90 17.29 -0.56 -7.74
CA ASN A 90 17.32 -1.21 -9.04
C ASN A 90 17.49 -0.18 -10.17
N GLN A 91 18.70 -0.10 -10.70
CA GLN A 91 19.08 0.66 -11.90
C GLN A 91 19.31 -0.26 -13.11
N GLY A 92 19.22 -1.57 -12.92
CA GLY A 92 19.42 -2.59 -13.95
C GLY A 92 18.16 -3.39 -14.23
N SER A 93 18.31 -4.70 -14.41
CA SER A 93 17.20 -5.62 -14.67
C SER A 93 16.99 -6.58 -13.50
N PHE A 94 15.84 -6.47 -12.84
CA PHE A 94 15.37 -7.43 -11.84
C PHE A 94 14.32 -8.33 -12.48
N LEU A 95 14.63 -9.63 -12.57
CA LEU A 95 13.74 -10.65 -13.13
C LEU A 95 13.20 -11.50 -11.98
N PRO A 96 11.95 -11.25 -11.52
CA PRO A 96 11.45 -11.80 -10.26
C PRO A 96 11.22 -13.31 -10.27
N GLY A 97 10.97 -13.94 -11.43
CA GLY A 97 10.51 -15.33 -11.47
C GLY A 97 9.26 -15.51 -10.59
N GLN A 98 9.28 -16.50 -9.68
CA GLN A 98 8.30 -16.68 -8.60
C GLN A 98 8.93 -16.45 -7.21
N SER A 99 9.91 -15.57 -7.12
CA SER A 99 10.64 -15.27 -5.87
C SER A 99 9.78 -14.60 -4.80
N SER A 100 10.31 -14.52 -3.59
CA SER A 100 9.70 -13.78 -2.49
C SER A 100 10.69 -12.80 -1.88
N VAL A 101 10.27 -11.54 -1.76
CA VAL A 101 11.01 -10.49 -1.07
C VAL A 101 10.30 -10.15 0.23
N LEU A 102 11.00 -10.34 1.34
CA LEU A 102 10.58 -9.99 2.68
C LEU A 102 11.40 -8.79 3.14
N VAL A 103 10.75 -7.70 3.52
CA VAL A 103 11.35 -6.51 4.10
C VAL A 103 11.08 -6.52 5.60
N THR A 104 12.14 -6.49 6.40
CA THR A 104 12.13 -6.57 7.87
C THR A 104 13.02 -5.49 8.49
N ASP A 105 13.03 -5.38 9.81
CA ASP A 105 13.95 -4.52 10.56
C ASP A 105 15.20 -5.25 11.10
N ALA A 106 15.57 -6.44 10.59
CA ALA A 106 16.66 -7.24 11.16
C ALA A 106 18.00 -6.50 11.28
N CYS A 107 18.25 -5.54 10.39
CA CYS A 107 19.46 -4.70 10.39
C CYS A 107 19.25 -3.27 10.96
N ASN A 108 18.07 -2.95 11.49
CA ASN A 108 17.72 -1.63 12.05
C ASN A 108 18.00 -0.44 11.10
N ALA A 109 17.92 -0.63 9.79
CA ALA A 109 18.13 0.44 8.82
C ALA A 109 16.80 0.94 8.24
N ALA A 110 16.77 2.21 7.85
CA ALA A 110 15.66 2.75 7.08
C ALA A 110 15.64 2.11 5.68
N THR A 111 14.44 1.76 5.22
CA THR A 111 14.27 1.15 3.90
C THR A 111 13.80 2.19 2.89
N LEU A 112 14.54 2.30 1.79
CA LEU A 112 14.09 2.96 0.59
C LEU A 112 14.23 1.99 -0.57
N ILE A 113 13.14 1.85 -1.33
CA ILE A 113 13.06 1.03 -2.53
C ILE A 113 12.98 2.00 -3.73
N SER A 114 14.02 1.96 -4.56
CA SER A 114 14.22 2.86 -5.70
C SER A 114 14.31 2.10 -7.02
N GLY A 115 14.05 2.83 -8.10
CA GLY A 115 13.88 2.27 -9.43
C GLY A 115 12.51 1.61 -9.61
N ASN A 116 12.22 1.21 -10.84
CA ASN A 116 11.01 0.45 -11.14
C ASN A 116 11.30 -1.03 -10.90
N ASN A 117 10.44 -1.69 -10.13
CA ASN A 117 10.61 -3.09 -9.78
C ASN A 117 9.35 -3.88 -10.11
N SER A 118 9.54 -5.14 -10.46
CA SER A 118 8.47 -6.13 -10.54
C SER A 118 8.81 -7.25 -9.59
N PHE A 119 8.00 -7.43 -8.55
CA PHE A 119 8.11 -8.49 -7.56
C PHE A 119 7.06 -9.55 -7.85
N TRP A 120 7.38 -10.81 -7.56
CA TRP A 120 6.35 -11.85 -7.56
C TRP A 120 5.56 -11.82 -6.25
N ASN A 121 6.24 -12.03 -5.12
CA ASN A 121 5.71 -11.77 -3.79
C ASN A 121 6.51 -10.65 -3.11
N LEU A 122 5.81 -9.70 -2.50
CA LEU A 122 6.38 -8.66 -1.66
C LEU A 122 5.70 -8.66 -0.30
N SER A 123 6.50 -8.83 0.75
CA SER A 123 6.06 -8.76 2.13
C SER A 123 6.85 -7.69 2.87
N ILE A 124 6.17 -6.78 3.54
CA ILE A 124 6.77 -5.74 4.38
C ILE A 124 6.10 -5.87 5.74
N VAL A 125 6.85 -6.36 6.73
CA VAL A 125 6.32 -6.71 8.04
C VAL A 125 7.27 -6.29 9.14
N ASP A 126 6.71 -6.01 10.32
CA ASP A 126 7.43 -5.78 11.57
C ASP A 126 8.50 -4.68 11.55
N ILE A 127 8.48 -3.77 10.57
CA ILE A 127 9.45 -2.70 10.47
C ILE A 127 9.05 -1.50 11.35
N ALA A 128 9.97 -1.05 12.21
CA ALA A 128 9.73 0.12 13.07
C ALA A 128 9.85 1.46 12.32
N GLY A 129 10.68 1.51 11.28
CA GLY A 129 10.94 2.71 10.48
C GLY A 129 9.98 2.88 9.30
N PRO A 130 9.99 4.06 8.63
CA PRO A 130 9.27 4.22 7.38
C PRO A 130 9.91 3.41 6.26
N VAL A 131 9.07 2.76 5.44
CA VAL A 131 9.46 2.25 4.14
C VAL A 131 9.08 3.29 3.09
N SER A 132 10.10 3.81 2.41
CA SER A 132 9.92 4.79 1.35
C SER A 132 10.03 4.14 -0.02
N PHE A 133 9.14 4.50 -0.93
CA PHE A 133 9.30 4.25 -2.36
C PHE A 133 9.80 5.52 -3.03
N SER A 134 10.74 5.42 -3.97
CA SER A 134 11.17 6.60 -4.74
C SER A 134 10.00 7.27 -5.44
N ALA A 135 9.87 8.59 -5.30
CA ALA A 135 8.84 9.35 -5.99
C ALA A 135 8.89 9.10 -7.50
N GLY A 136 7.73 8.91 -8.12
CA GLY A 136 7.58 8.56 -9.54
C GLY A 136 7.93 7.10 -9.90
N SER A 137 8.46 6.30 -8.97
CA SER A 137 8.78 4.90 -9.24
C SER A 137 7.56 3.99 -9.13
N LEU A 138 7.56 2.93 -9.95
CA LEU A 138 6.54 1.87 -9.94
C LEU A 138 7.09 0.60 -9.29
N GLN A 139 6.42 0.17 -8.24
CA GLN A 139 6.62 -1.14 -7.61
C GLN A 139 5.44 -2.02 -7.99
N ARG A 140 5.64 -2.96 -8.92
CA ARG A 140 4.62 -3.93 -9.32
C ARG A 140 4.76 -5.22 -8.53
N VAL A 141 3.65 -5.78 -8.09
CA VAL A 141 3.57 -7.06 -7.39
C VAL A 141 2.61 -7.97 -8.14
N ALA A 142 3.07 -9.14 -8.58
CA ALA A 142 2.28 -10.01 -9.45
C ALA A 142 1.35 -10.98 -8.71
N ASN A 143 1.77 -11.51 -7.55
CA ASN A 143 1.06 -12.63 -6.90
C ASN A 143 0.56 -12.31 -5.48
N ALA A 144 1.44 -11.91 -4.56
CA ALA A 144 1.04 -11.65 -3.18
C ALA A 144 1.70 -10.40 -2.61
N LEU A 145 0.87 -9.50 -2.08
CA LEU A 145 1.30 -8.31 -1.35
C LEU A 145 0.88 -8.44 0.12
N VAL A 146 1.85 -8.42 1.02
CA VAL A 146 1.61 -8.42 2.46
C VAL A 146 2.21 -7.16 3.06
N LEU A 147 1.39 -6.30 3.65
CA LEU A 147 1.82 -5.08 4.33
C LEU A 147 1.24 -5.09 5.73
N ARG A 148 2.06 -5.38 6.74
CA ARG A 148 1.58 -5.48 8.13
C ARG A 148 2.46 -4.69 9.09
N GLY A 149 1.86 -3.71 9.75
CA GLY A 149 2.40 -3.17 11.00
C GLY A 149 2.28 -4.18 12.14
N ARG A 150 3.02 -3.94 13.21
CA ARG A 150 3.06 -4.83 14.38
C ARG A 150 1.71 -4.84 15.11
N ASP A 151 1.12 -3.67 15.31
CA ASP A 151 -0.18 -3.48 15.95
C ASP A 151 -0.74 -2.08 15.66
N ALA A 152 -1.91 -1.75 16.25
CA ALA A 152 -2.59 -0.46 16.04
C ALA A 152 -1.83 0.76 16.59
N ASN A 153 -0.86 0.57 17.49
CA ASN A 153 0.01 1.62 18.03
C ASN A 153 1.35 1.70 17.27
N SER A 154 1.71 0.66 16.52
CA SER A 154 2.95 0.54 15.76
C SER A 154 2.65 0.23 14.30
N LEU A 155 2.11 1.24 13.60
CA LEU A 155 1.74 1.14 12.19
C LEU A 155 2.97 1.09 11.27
N LEU A 156 2.92 0.23 10.26
CA LEU A 156 3.88 0.24 9.14
C LEU A 156 3.70 1.52 8.33
N SER A 157 4.70 2.40 8.33
CA SER A 157 4.66 3.64 7.56
C SER A 157 5.12 3.41 6.12
N ILE A 158 4.20 3.55 5.17
CA ILE A 158 4.48 3.55 3.73
C ILE A 158 4.47 4.99 3.21
N ARG A 159 5.57 5.42 2.58
CA ARG A 159 5.78 6.80 2.15
C ARG A 159 6.33 6.88 0.73
N SER A 160 6.06 7.99 0.05
CA SER A 160 6.93 8.46 -1.03
C SER A 160 8.20 9.10 -0.47
N SER A 161 9.31 8.99 -1.20
CA SER A 161 10.57 9.62 -0.85
C SER A 161 10.55 11.16 -0.96
N VAL A 162 9.58 11.73 -1.69
CA VAL A 162 9.42 13.18 -1.86
C VAL A 162 7.99 13.57 -1.43
N PRO A 163 7.82 14.37 -0.37
CA PRO A 163 6.50 14.80 0.08
C PRO A 163 5.71 15.50 -1.02
N GLY A 164 4.44 15.12 -1.16
CA GLY A 164 3.53 15.67 -2.18
C GLY A 164 3.78 15.17 -3.61
N GLN A 165 4.74 14.26 -3.82
CA GLN A 165 4.90 13.55 -5.08
C GLN A 165 4.60 12.07 -4.88
N ALA A 166 3.75 11.51 -5.72
CA ALA A 166 3.34 10.12 -5.59
C ALA A 166 4.47 9.14 -5.92
N ALA A 167 4.56 8.07 -5.15
CA ALA A 167 5.14 6.80 -5.61
C ALA A 167 4.01 5.81 -5.93
N PHE A 168 4.29 4.79 -6.75
CA PHE A 168 3.27 3.87 -7.25
C PHE A 168 3.48 2.45 -6.74
N LEU A 169 2.45 1.86 -6.14
CA LEU A 169 2.41 0.44 -5.76
C LEU A 169 1.26 -0.23 -6.51
N GLU A 170 1.60 -1.07 -7.47
CA GLU A 170 0.65 -1.82 -8.28
C GLU A 170 0.62 -3.27 -7.80
N LEU A 171 -0.58 -3.78 -7.54
CA LEU A 171 -0.82 -5.21 -7.40
C LEU A 171 -1.62 -5.67 -8.62
N GLU A 172 -1.14 -6.71 -9.30
CA GLU A 172 -1.83 -7.27 -10.46
C GLU A 172 -3.24 -7.75 -10.09
N THR A 173 -4.15 -7.79 -11.06
CA THR A 173 -5.58 -8.03 -10.83
C THR A 173 -5.90 -9.42 -10.26
N SER A 174 -5.05 -10.41 -10.52
CA SER A 174 -5.15 -11.76 -9.93
C SER A 174 -4.42 -11.90 -8.58
N GLY A 175 -3.67 -10.87 -8.17
CA GLY A 175 -2.89 -10.89 -6.95
C GLY A 175 -3.76 -10.89 -5.68
N SER A 176 -3.19 -11.39 -4.60
CA SER A 176 -3.78 -11.33 -3.26
C SER A 176 -3.14 -10.23 -2.43
N GLN A 177 -3.92 -9.60 -1.56
CA GLN A 177 -3.44 -8.59 -0.62
C GLN A 177 -3.85 -8.92 0.82
N ASP A 178 -2.90 -8.76 1.74
CA ASP A 178 -3.09 -8.75 3.18
C ASP A 178 -2.49 -7.46 3.74
N ILE A 179 -3.33 -6.45 3.96
CA ILE A 179 -2.91 -5.11 4.34
C ILE A 179 -3.60 -4.74 5.66
N PHE A 180 -2.82 -4.55 6.71
CA PHE A 180 -3.32 -4.25 8.05
C PHE A 180 -2.30 -3.43 8.85
N HIS A 181 -2.76 -2.58 9.77
CA HIS A 181 -1.86 -1.74 10.57
C HIS A 181 -0.89 -0.89 9.75
N VAL A 182 -1.34 -0.29 8.65
CA VAL A 182 -0.49 0.56 7.80
C VAL A 182 -0.83 2.03 7.97
N SER A 183 0.15 2.90 7.79
CA SER A 183 -0.03 4.33 7.60
C SER A 183 0.54 4.72 6.25
N VAL A 184 -0.31 5.15 5.32
CA VAL A 184 0.08 5.37 3.91
C VAL A 184 0.04 6.85 3.60
N ARG A 185 1.05 7.40 2.91
CA ARG A 185 1.06 8.79 2.43
C ARG A 185 1.78 8.91 1.10
N ASP A 186 1.23 9.74 0.22
CA ASP A 186 1.79 10.03 -1.10
C ASP A 186 2.05 8.76 -1.92
N ASN A 187 1.16 7.76 -1.80
CA ASN A 187 1.26 6.50 -2.55
C ASN A 187 -0.01 6.24 -3.37
N HIS A 188 0.16 5.78 -4.59
CA HIS A 188 -0.93 5.61 -5.56
C HIS A 188 -0.97 4.17 -6.08
N ALA A 189 -2.15 3.57 -6.14
CA ALA A 189 -2.36 2.29 -6.81
C ALA A 189 -2.80 2.52 -8.27
N PRO A 190 -1.95 2.24 -9.28
CA PRO A 190 -2.23 2.51 -10.70
C PRO A 190 -3.48 1.78 -11.23
N ALA A 191 -4.19 2.40 -12.17
CA ALA A 191 -5.47 1.93 -12.72
C ALA A 191 -5.40 0.53 -13.35
N GLU A 192 -4.22 0.15 -13.82
CA GLU A 192 -3.89 -1.13 -14.43
C GLU A 192 -3.97 -2.29 -13.42
N GLY A 193 -3.74 -2.01 -12.14
CA GLY A 193 -3.83 -2.96 -11.05
C GLY A 193 -5.11 -2.83 -10.20
N GLN A 194 -5.19 -3.65 -9.17
CA GLN A 194 -6.28 -3.56 -8.19
C GLN A 194 -6.10 -2.36 -7.23
N ALA A 195 -7.22 -1.87 -6.69
CA ALA A 195 -7.17 -0.92 -5.57
C ALA A 195 -6.70 -1.63 -4.29
N LEU A 196 -5.97 -0.92 -3.44
CA LEU A 196 -5.35 -1.47 -2.25
C LEU A 196 -6.18 -1.18 -1.00
N ALA A 197 -6.35 -2.18 -0.14
CA ALA A 197 -7.09 -2.14 1.12
C ALA A 197 -8.49 -1.53 1.01
N VAL A 198 -9.31 -1.96 0.04
CA VAL A 198 -10.61 -1.34 -0.27
C VAL A 198 -11.59 -1.38 0.93
N GLY A 199 -11.75 -0.27 1.64
CA GLY A 199 -12.66 -0.11 2.78
C GLY A 199 -12.40 1.18 3.56
N ASP A 200 -13.03 1.39 4.71
CA ASP A 200 -12.62 2.47 5.63
C ASP A 200 -11.26 2.06 6.24
N PRO A 201 -10.24 2.94 6.30
CA PRO A 201 -8.95 2.60 6.91
C PRO A 201 -9.06 1.97 8.30
N ALA A 202 -10.09 2.34 9.08
CA ALA A 202 -10.35 1.77 10.40
C ALA A 202 -10.66 0.26 10.37
N ASP A 203 -11.27 -0.24 9.29
CA ASP A 203 -11.56 -1.68 9.11
C ASP A 203 -10.27 -2.50 9.02
N PHE A 204 -9.18 -1.86 8.59
CA PHE A 204 -7.83 -2.44 8.48
C PHE A 204 -6.90 -2.04 9.63
N GLN A 205 -7.44 -1.39 10.67
CA GLN A 205 -6.68 -0.76 11.76
C GLN A 205 -5.52 0.09 11.23
N SER A 206 -5.80 0.80 10.12
CA SER A 206 -4.84 1.53 9.31
C SER A 206 -5.21 3.01 9.22
N VAL A 207 -4.30 3.82 8.71
CA VAL A 207 -4.44 5.27 8.58
C VAL A 207 -4.12 5.69 7.16
N ASP A 208 -5.08 6.35 6.51
CA ASP A 208 -4.80 7.19 5.34
C ASP A 208 -4.19 8.51 5.83
N ALA A 209 -2.88 8.67 5.66
CA ALA A 209 -2.15 9.86 6.08
C ALA A 209 -2.08 10.94 4.98
N GLY A 210 -2.86 10.79 3.90
CA GLY A 210 -3.10 11.81 2.87
C GLY A 210 -2.28 11.61 1.59
N GLY A 211 -2.73 12.24 0.50
CA GLY A 211 -2.04 12.19 -0.79
C GLY A 211 -2.06 10.81 -1.45
N ASN A 212 -3.02 9.96 -1.11
CA ASN A 212 -3.13 8.61 -1.67
C ASN A 212 -4.25 8.55 -2.72
N SER A 213 -4.13 7.65 -3.68
CA SER A 213 -5.19 7.36 -4.65
C SER A 213 -5.35 5.87 -4.85
N ARG A 214 -6.61 5.41 -4.94
CA ARG A 214 -6.99 3.99 -5.03
C ARG A 214 -6.39 3.12 -3.91
N TRP A 215 -6.11 3.76 -2.78
CA TRP A 215 -5.87 3.19 -1.47
C TRP A 215 -7.11 3.42 -0.63
N PHE A 216 -7.52 2.42 0.13
CA PHE A 216 -8.74 2.49 0.92
C PHE A 216 -9.96 2.83 0.04
N ARG A 217 -11.02 3.38 0.64
CA ARG A 217 -12.17 3.96 -0.06
C ARG A 217 -12.03 5.47 -0.16
N ASP A 218 -12.34 6.02 -1.33
CA ASP A 218 -13.10 7.27 -1.39
C ASP A 218 -14.47 6.96 -0.77
N SER A 219 -14.77 7.53 0.39
CA SER A 219 -15.98 7.26 1.19
C SER A 219 -17.24 7.03 0.33
N LEU A 220 -17.75 5.80 0.26
CA LEU A 220 -19.17 5.64 -0.02
C LEU A 220 -19.92 6.37 1.11
N PRO A 221 -21.02 7.08 0.84
CA PRO A 221 -21.81 7.69 1.91
C PRO A 221 -22.08 6.59 2.93
N ARG A 222 -21.63 6.76 4.18
CA ARG A 222 -22.11 5.91 5.27
C ARG A 222 -23.63 5.93 5.12
N PRO A 223 -24.35 4.79 5.13
CA PRO A 223 -25.80 4.85 5.23
C PRO A 223 -26.10 5.70 6.44
N ILE A 224 -26.62 6.91 6.21
CA ILE A 224 -27.08 7.78 7.28
C ILE A 224 -28.13 6.91 7.97
N PRO A 225 -28.03 6.65 9.29
CA PRO A 225 -29.09 5.97 9.99
C PRO A 225 -30.34 6.81 9.77
N VAL A 226 -31.23 6.35 8.89
CA VAL A 226 -32.55 6.92 8.79
C VAL A 226 -33.19 6.55 10.12
N ASN A 227 -33.51 7.57 10.92
CA ASN A 227 -34.28 7.36 12.13
C ASN A 227 -35.59 6.70 11.71
N SER A 228 -35.66 5.37 11.81
CA SER A 228 -36.92 4.67 11.65
C SER A 228 -37.87 5.25 12.68
N LEU A 229 -39.06 5.66 12.23
CA LEU A 229 -40.13 6.04 13.13
C LEU A 229 -40.25 4.96 14.21
N THR A 230 -40.22 5.39 15.48
CA THR A 230 -40.39 4.46 16.59
C THR A 230 -41.70 3.69 16.40
N PRO A 231 -41.84 2.46 16.90
CA PRO A 231 -43.06 1.66 16.74
C PRO A 231 -44.34 2.43 17.14
N LEU A 232 -44.23 3.35 18.10
CA LEU A 232 -45.28 4.28 18.50
C LEU A 232 -45.66 5.29 17.40
N ALA A 233 -44.69 5.90 16.73
CA ALA A 233 -44.94 6.85 15.66
C ALA A 233 -45.50 6.17 14.41
N THR A 234 -45.05 4.94 14.11
CA THR A 234 -45.61 4.11 13.04
C THR A 234 -47.06 3.67 13.36
N GLY A 235 -47.33 3.35 14.63
CA GLY A 235 -48.67 3.04 15.12
C GLY A 235 -49.64 4.23 15.01
N MET A 236 -49.21 5.44 15.39
CA MET A 236 -50.02 6.65 15.24
C MET A 236 -50.35 6.97 13.78
N LEU A 237 -49.40 6.76 12.86
CA LEU A 237 -49.62 6.96 11.43
C LEU A 237 -50.70 6.02 10.87
N LEU A 238 -50.67 4.73 11.26
CA LEU A 238 -51.67 3.75 10.85
C LEU A 238 -53.07 4.10 11.38
N VAL A 239 -53.17 4.58 12.62
CA VAL A 239 -54.44 5.05 13.20
C VAL A 239 -54.98 6.27 12.44
N LEU A 240 -54.11 7.22 12.07
CA LEU A 240 -54.49 8.40 11.29
C LEU A 240 -55.00 8.03 9.89
N VAL A 241 -54.34 7.10 9.20
CA VAL A 241 -54.79 6.61 7.88
C VAL A 241 -56.11 5.85 8.00
N PHE A 242 -56.29 5.06 9.05
CA PHE A 242 -57.55 4.35 9.30
C PHE A 242 -58.70 5.32 9.60
N MET A 243 -58.46 6.37 10.39
CA MET A 243 -59.44 7.42 10.68
C MET A 243 -59.82 8.21 9.42
N LEU A 244 -58.86 8.54 8.56
CA LEU A 244 -59.10 9.22 7.29
C LEU A 244 -59.83 8.32 6.26
N GLY A 245 -59.56 7.02 6.27
CA GLY A 245 -60.26 6.02 5.44
C GLY A 245 -61.71 5.80 5.87
N LEU A 246 -61.99 5.83 7.19
CA LEU A 246 -63.34 5.70 7.73
C LEU A 246 -64.23 6.92 7.44
N TRP A 247 -63.64 8.08 7.17
CA TRP A 247 -64.37 9.29 6.73
C TRP A 247 -64.79 9.25 5.26
N ARG A 248 -64.28 8.31 4.46
CA ARG A 248 -64.70 8.09 3.07
C ARG A 248 -65.59 6.86 2.94
N ARG A 249 -66.75 6.85 3.60
CA ARG A 249 -67.84 5.92 3.21
C ARG A 249 -68.73 6.61 2.16
N PRO A 250 -68.94 6.00 0.98
CA PRO A 250 -69.89 6.52 0.00
C PRO A 250 -71.32 6.37 0.53
N PHE A 251 -72.14 7.42 0.34
CA PHE A 251 -73.57 7.39 0.64
C PHE A 251 -74.24 6.22 -0.13
N PRO A 252 -75.09 5.39 0.51
CA PRO A 252 -75.79 4.34 -0.20
C PRO A 252 -76.84 4.93 -1.17
N ASP A 253 -76.82 4.43 -2.41
CA ASP A 253 -77.81 4.70 -3.45
C ASP A 253 -79.23 4.43 -2.94
N LEU A 254 -80.07 5.46 -2.97
CA LEU A 254 -81.52 5.34 -2.79
C LEU A 254 -82.15 4.88 -4.11
N ALA A 255 -81.99 3.60 -4.44
CA ALA A 255 -82.80 2.93 -5.45
C ALA A 255 -83.66 1.86 -4.77
N ALA A 256 -84.92 2.21 -4.49
CA ALA A 256 -86.13 1.38 -4.51
C ALA A 256 -87.07 1.66 -3.32
N ALA A 257 -88.07 2.52 -3.55
CA ALA A 257 -89.32 2.50 -2.79
C ALA A 257 -90.51 2.68 -3.76
N GLN A 258 -91.08 1.53 -4.12
CA GLN A 258 -92.52 1.28 -4.17
C GLN A 258 -93.40 2.11 -5.12
N SER A 259 -93.71 1.46 -6.23
CA SER A 259 -95.07 1.17 -6.72
C SER A 259 -96.27 1.78 -5.96
N TYR A 260 -97.23 2.27 -6.76
CA TYR A 260 -98.68 2.09 -6.58
C TYR A 260 -99.47 3.16 -5.80
N ARG A 261 -100.14 4.06 -6.55
CA ARG A 261 -101.46 4.74 -6.35
C ARG A 261 -101.43 6.06 -7.14
N ARG A 262 -102.44 6.55 -7.86
CA ARG A 262 -103.83 6.16 -8.13
C ARG A 262 -104.31 7.10 -9.25
N ASN A 263 -105.04 6.56 -10.22
CA ASN A 263 -105.96 7.34 -11.08
C ASN A 263 -106.99 8.12 -10.24
N LYS A 264 -107.43 9.27 -10.77
CA LYS A 264 -108.83 9.75 -10.92
C LYS A 264 -108.86 11.27 -11.08
N PRO A 265 -109.98 11.84 -11.57
CA PRO A 265 -110.75 11.54 -12.78
C PRO A 265 -110.63 12.66 -13.82
#